data_AF-A0A8A1MFS7-F1
#
_entry.id   AF-A0A8A1MFS7-F1
#
_cell.length_a   1.000
_cell.length_b   1.000
_cell.length_c   1.000
_cell.angle_alpha   90.00
_cell.angle_beta   90.00
_cell.angle_gamma   90.00
#
_symmetry.space_group_name_H-M   'P 1'
#
loop_
_entity.id
_entity.type
_entity.pdbx_description
1 polymer ?
#
loop_
_entity_poly.entity_id
_entity_poly.type
_entity_poly.pdbx_seq_one_letter_code
_entity_poly.pdbx_strand_id
1 'polypeptide(L)'
;MADFLLFEGPIGYSLFKVVHQADTVGNKLKEVQDNLQDLAKFGKMVELTSFLPFEYALGEINDISEGVASETLVSFLDLNLPKPNKKKKVVLGVSDKALAGSIKAAFPFVDCETGDTSDVVQDMLRGIRLHAGKLLKQLREGDLNTAQLGLGHAYSRAKVKFSVQRDDNHIIQAIAILDQLDKAI
;
A
#
# COMPACT_ATOMS: atom_id res chain seq x y z
N MET A 1 8.65 18.95 1.74
CA MET A 1 8.73 17.96 2.83
C MET A 1 7.31 17.58 3.20
N ALA A 2 6.99 16.29 3.06
CA ALA A 2 5.67 15.75 3.36
C ALA A 2 5.31 15.86 4.86
N ASP A 3 4.11 16.37 5.14
CA ASP A 3 3.51 16.37 6.49
C ASP A 3 2.88 14.99 6.78
N PHE A 4 2.30 14.36 5.76
CA PHE A 4 1.68 13.04 5.82
C PHE A 4 2.22 12.12 4.73
N LEU A 5 2.18 10.81 4.95
CA LEU A 5 2.59 9.78 4.01
C LEU A 5 1.43 8.78 3.85
N LEU A 6 1.00 8.59 2.61
CA LEU A 6 0.01 7.57 2.26
C LEU A 6 0.75 6.26 1.99
N PHE A 7 0.30 5.19 2.64
CA PHE A 7 0.75 3.83 2.37
C PHE A 7 -0.45 2.97 1.99
N GLU A 8 -0.53 2.62 0.70
CA GLU A 8 -1.41 1.56 0.21
C GLU A 8 -0.79 0.18 0.45
N GLY A 9 -1.52 -0.66 1.20
CA GLY A 9 -1.16 -2.04 1.48
C GLY A 9 -2.25 -3.02 1.05
N PRO A 10 -1.95 -4.33 1.02
CA PRO A 10 -2.91 -5.35 0.60
C PRO A 10 -4.13 -5.48 1.52
N ILE A 11 -4.04 -4.99 2.75
CA ILE A 11 -5.11 -5.06 3.75
C ILE A 11 -5.88 -3.75 3.85
N GLY A 12 -5.32 -2.64 3.37
CA GLY A 12 -5.96 -1.33 3.57
C GLY A 12 -5.07 -0.14 3.27
N TYR A 13 -5.68 1.04 3.38
CA TYR A 13 -4.97 2.33 3.36
C TYR A 13 -4.50 2.71 4.75
N SER A 14 -3.26 3.17 4.85
CA SER A 14 -2.68 3.69 6.08
C SER A 14 -2.18 5.11 5.85
N LEU A 15 -2.53 6.01 6.77
CA LEU A 15 -2.02 7.38 6.76
C LEU A 15 -1.06 7.56 7.94
N PHE A 16 0.19 7.90 7.62
CA PHE A 16 1.21 8.19 8.61
C PHE A 16 1.48 9.70 8.65
N LYS A 17 1.62 10.25 9.85
CA LYS A 17 2.08 11.62 10.06
C LYS A 17 3.58 11.62 10.29
N VAL A 18 4.28 12.53 9.65
CA VAL A 18 5.73 12.71 9.87
C VAL A 18 5.90 13.61 11.10
N VAL A 19 6.42 13.04 12.19
CA VAL A 19 6.65 13.75 13.46
C VAL A 19 8.03 14.42 13.45
N HIS A 20 9.03 13.71 12.94
CA HIS A 20 10.38 14.23 12.75
C HIS A 20 10.75 14.14 11.28
N GLN A 21 11.08 15.29 10.70
CA GLN A 21 11.49 15.37 9.31
C GLN A 21 12.85 14.70 9.14
N ALA A 22 12.96 13.85 8.11
CA ALA A 22 14.22 13.25 7.73
C ALA A 22 15.17 14.30 7.15
N ASP A 23 16.47 14.09 7.34
CA ASP A 23 17.51 15.00 6.86
C ASP A 23 17.57 14.97 5.33
N THR A 24 17.25 16.10 4.70
CA THR A 24 17.27 16.26 3.24
C THR A 24 18.68 16.40 2.67
N VAL A 25 19.62 16.96 3.43
CA VAL A 25 20.99 17.21 2.96
C VAL A 25 21.83 15.97 3.15
N GLY A 26 21.67 15.31 4.30
CA GLY A 26 22.35 14.07 4.67
C GLY A 26 21.67 12.79 4.20
N ASN A 27 20.58 12.84 3.41
CA ASN A 27 19.76 11.65 3.12
C ASN A 27 20.57 10.47 2.55
N LYS A 28 21.62 10.75 1.76
CA LYS A 28 22.47 9.72 1.13
C LYS A 28 23.60 9.22 2.03
N LEU A 29 23.76 9.78 3.23
CA LEU A 29 24.73 9.30 4.20
C LEU A 29 24.31 7.91 4.70
N LYS A 30 25.29 7.02 4.82
CA LYS A 30 25.07 5.65 5.28
C LYS A 30 24.38 5.60 6.65
N GLU A 31 24.78 6.48 7.56
CA GLU A 31 24.20 6.56 8.91
C GLU A 31 22.70 6.86 8.88
N VAL A 32 22.26 7.76 7.98
CA VAL A 32 20.84 8.11 7.81
C VAL A 32 20.07 6.93 7.24
N GLN A 33 20.63 6.23 6.26
CA GLN A 33 20.04 5.03 5.66
C GLN A 33 19.94 3.88 6.66
N ASP A 34 20.95 3.68 7.50
CA ASP A 34 20.95 2.67 8.57
C ASP A 34 19.91 3.02 9.64
N ASN A 35 19.68 4.31 9.92
CA ASN A 35 18.63 4.76 10.84
C ASN A 35 17.21 4.46 10.33
N LEU A 36 16.97 4.48 9.01
CA LEU A 36 15.68 4.09 8.43
C LEU A 36 15.40 2.58 8.56
N GLN A 37 16.46 1.77 8.58
CA GLN A 37 16.34 0.31 8.77
C GLN A 37 16.05 -0.07 10.22
N ASP A 38 16.45 0.74 11.19
CA ASP A 38 16.19 0.50 12.60
C ASP A 38 14.78 0.97 13.00
N LEU A 39 13.91 0.03 13.35
CA LEU A 39 12.53 0.31 13.77
C LEU A 39 12.46 1.28 14.97
N ALA A 40 13.38 1.19 15.93
CA ALA A 40 13.33 2.01 17.13
C ALA A 40 13.60 3.49 16.82
N LYS A 41 14.36 3.76 15.76
CA LYS A 41 14.65 5.11 15.27
C LYS A 41 13.58 5.56 14.28
N PHE A 42 13.23 4.70 13.31
CA PHE A 42 12.23 5.00 12.30
C PHE A 42 10.83 5.22 12.90
N GLY A 43 10.44 4.42 13.88
CA GLY A 43 9.14 4.55 14.57
C GLY A 43 8.99 5.84 15.39
N LYS A 44 10.08 6.59 15.63
CA LYS A 44 10.00 7.95 16.19
C LYS A 44 9.76 9.01 15.11
N MET A 45 10.10 8.72 13.86
CA MET A 45 9.94 9.65 12.73
C MET A 45 8.49 9.66 12.20
N VAL A 46 7.82 8.51 12.23
CA VAL A 46 6.45 8.34 11.71
C VAL A 46 5.49 7.87 12.79
N GLU A 47 4.28 8.43 12.78
CA GLU A 47 3.18 8.04 13.65
C GLU A 47 1.97 7.63 12.82
N LEU A 48 1.38 6.47 13.11
CA LEU A 48 0.16 6.03 12.43
C LEU A 48 -1.01 6.93 12.88
N THR A 49 -1.57 7.68 11.93
CA THR A 49 -2.73 8.55 12.20
C THR A 49 -4.02 7.79 12.06
N SER A 50 -4.14 7.02 10.97
CA SER A 50 -5.38 6.34 10.62
C SER A 50 -5.10 5.12 9.75
N PHE A 51 -5.95 4.12 9.88
CA PHE A 51 -5.91 2.88 9.13
C PHE A 51 -7.33 2.52 8.69
N LEU A 52 -7.51 2.27 7.40
CA LEU A 52 -8.76 1.83 6.81
C LEU A 52 -8.56 0.44 6.19
N PRO A 53 -9.03 -0.64 6.84
CA PRO A 53 -9.01 -1.96 6.24
C PRO A 53 -9.98 -2.03 5.05
N PHE A 54 -9.63 -2.81 4.03
CA PHE A 54 -10.46 -3.01 2.86
C PHE A 54 -11.56 -4.04 3.11
N GLU A 55 -12.79 -3.68 2.74
CA GLU A 55 -13.85 -4.66 2.54
C GLU A 55 -13.70 -5.36 1.19
N TYR A 56 -13.30 -4.63 0.14
CA TYR A 56 -13.19 -5.14 -1.24
C TYR A 56 -11.84 -4.79 -1.90
N ALA A 57 -10.78 -5.46 -1.46
CA ALA A 57 -9.39 -5.16 -1.86
C ALA A 57 -9.11 -5.28 -3.38
N LEU A 58 -9.84 -6.13 -4.12
CA LEU A 58 -9.61 -6.31 -5.56
C LEU A 58 -10.01 -5.08 -6.39
N GLY A 59 -11.04 -4.34 -5.97
CA GLY A 59 -11.44 -3.10 -6.65
C GLY A 59 -10.36 -2.03 -6.46
N GLU A 60 -9.97 -1.83 -5.20
CA GLU A 60 -8.97 -0.83 -4.81
C GLU A 60 -7.63 -1.04 -5.53
N ILE A 61 -7.12 -2.27 -5.61
CA ILE A 61 -5.85 -2.53 -6.32
C ILE A 61 -5.95 -2.24 -7.83
N ASN A 62 -7.11 -2.43 -8.46
CA ASN A 62 -7.28 -2.11 -9.88
C ASN A 62 -7.18 -0.59 -10.08
N ASP A 63 -7.91 0.18 -9.29
CA ASP A 63 -7.92 1.65 -9.36
C ASP A 63 -6.52 2.22 -9.05
N ILE A 64 -5.86 1.74 -7.99
CA ILE A 64 -4.48 2.11 -7.67
C ILE A 64 -3.53 1.77 -8.82
N SER A 65 -3.68 0.59 -9.44
CA SER A 65 -2.80 0.15 -10.53
C SER A 65 -2.94 1.01 -11.80
N GLU A 66 -4.09 1.69 -11.96
CA GLU A 66 -4.36 2.65 -13.02
C GLU A 66 -4.08 4.10 -12.59
N GLY A 67 -3.67 4.32 -11.33
CA GLY A 67 -3.37 5.65 -10.78
C GLY A 67 -4.61 6.48 -10.47
N VAL A 68 -5.76 5.84 -10.26
CA VAL A 68 -7.04 6.49 -9.95
C VAL A 68 -7.28 6.44 -8.44
N ALA A 69 -7.62 7.59 -7.85
CA ALA A 69 -8.08 7.63 -6.47
C ALA A 69 -9.54 7.15 -6.40
N SER A 70 -9.77 5.99 -5.79
CA SER A 70 -11.10 5.44 -5.56
C SER A 70 -11.92 6.35 -4.62
N GLU A 71 -13.25 6.22 -4.65
CA GLU A 71 -14.14 6.93 -3.72
C GLU A 71 -13.81 6.62 -2.25
N THR A 72 -13.40 5.38 -1.98
CA THR A 72 -12.93 4.94 -0.67
C THR A 72 -11.69 5.71 -0.23
N LEU A 73 -10.70 5.85 -1.12
CA LEU A 73 -9.46 6.60 -0.83
C LEU A 73 -9.75 8.09 -0.63
N VAL A 74 -10.60 8.68 -1.47
CA VAL A 74 -11.01 10.08 -1.34
C VAL A 74 -11.69 10.30 0.01
N SER A 75 -12.67 9.46 0.37
CA SER A 75 -13.38 9.56 1.65
C SER A 75 -12.43 9.39 2.85
N PHE A 76 -11.47 8.47 2.74
CA PHE A 76 -10.44 8.26 3.76
C PHE A 76 -9.55 9.50 3.94
N LEU A 77 -9.10 10.11 2.85
CA LEU A 77 -8.27 11.31 2.90
C LEU A 77 -9.05 12.53 3.43
N ASP A 78 -10.31 12.70 3.04
CA ASP A 78 -11.14 13.82 3.52
C ASP A 78 -11.38 13.77 5.03
N LEU A 79 -11.54 12.55 5.59
CA LEU A 79 -11.74 12.37 7.03
C LEU A 79 -10.48 12.67 7.85
N ASN A 80 -9.30 12.34 7.32
CA ASN A 80 -8.05 12.33 8.09
C ASN A 80 -7.13 13.53 7.82
N LEU A 81 -7.27 14.19 6.67
CA LEU A 81 -6.48 15.38 6.37
C LEU A 81 -7.09 16.62 7.06
N PRO A 82 -6.25 17.52 7.60
CA PRO A 82 -6.75 18.73 8.22
C PRO A 82 -7.40 19.63 7.16
N LYS A 83 -8.59 20.14 7.48
CA LYS A 83 -9.37 21.02 6.58
C LYS A 83 -8.55 22.23 6.13
N PRO A 84 -8.75 22.70 4.89
CA PRO A 84 -7.92 23.72 4.27
C PRO A 84 -7.87 25.00 5.10
N ASN A 85 -6.67 25.37 5.56
CA ASN A 85 -6.43 26.69 6.12
C ASN A 85 -5.71 27.52 5.04
N LYS A 86 -6.21 28.73 4.75
CA LYS A 86 -5.76 29.60 3.65
C LYS A 86 -4.25 29.95 3.66
N LYS A 87 -3.51 29.59 4.71
CA LYS A 87 -2.10 29.93 4.91
C LYS A 87 -1.12 28.75 4.77
N LYS A 88 -1.56 27.49 4.78
CA LYS A 88 -0.65 26.34 4.67
C LYS A 88 -1.32 25.20 3.92
N LYS A 89 -0.77 24.84 2.76
CA LYS A 89 -1.14 23.63 2.05
C LYS A 89 -0.58 22.41 2.79
N VAL A 90 -1.34 21.34 2.81
CA VAL A 90 -0.91 20.06 3.40
C VAL A 90 -0.09 19.32 2.37
N VAL A 91 1.10 18.85 2.74
CA VAL A 91 1.95 18.07 1.84
C VAL A 91 1.77 16.57 2.11
N LEU A 92 1.29 15.82 1.11
CA LEU A 92 1.09 14.37 1.17
C LEU A 92 2.16 13.66 0.34
N GLY A 93 2.88 12.70 0.94
CA GLY A 93 3.77 11.80 0.23
C GLY A 93 3.00 10.62 -0.35
N VAL A 94 3.13 10.39 -1.65
CA VAL A 94 2.47 9.31 -2.39
C VAL A 94 3.52 8.54 -3.20
N SER A 95 3.34 7.23 -3.37
CA SER A 95 4.28 6.38 -4.10
C SER A 95 4.25 6.65 -5.61
N ASP A 96 3.05 6.82 -6.18
CA ASP A 96 2.80 6.90 -7.61
C ASP A 96 2.43 8.32 -8.07
N LYS A 97 2.94 8.71 -9.24
CA LYS A 97 2.74 10.03 -9.83
C LYS A 97 1.36 10.24 -10.42
N ALA A 98 0.76 9.23 -11.04
CA ALA A 98 -0.59 9.32 -11.58
C ALA A 98 -1.60 9.44 -10.43
N LEU A 99 -1.44 8.62 -9.38
CA LEU A 99 -2.24 8.72 -8.16
C LEU A 99 -2.12 10.09 -7.50
N ALA A 100 -0.91 10.64 -7.40
CA ALA A 100 -0.70 12.00 -6.92
C ALA A 100 -1.45 13.05 -7.76
N GLY A 101 -1.55 12.85 -9.07
CA GLY A 101 -2.37 13.69 -9.96
C GLY A 101 -3.87 13.57 -9.67
N SER A 102 -4.36 12.34 -9.50
CA SER A 102 -5.76 12.06 -9.17
C SER A 102 -6.17 12.66 -7.83
N ILE A 103 -5.33 12.51 -6.78
CA ILE A 103 -5.56 13.09 -5.46
C ILE A 103 -5.56 14.63 -5.52
N LYS A 104 -4.63 15.24 -6.26
CA LYS A 104 -4.61 16.71 -6.46
C LYS A 104 -5.88 17.22 -7.14
N ALA A 105 -6.45 16.46 -8.06
CA ALA A 105 -7.70 16.80 -8.73
C ALA A 105 -8.89 16.75 -7.74
N ALA A 106 -8.92 15.76 -6.85
CA ALA A 106 -9.94 15.64 -5.81
C ALA A 106 -9.78 16.69 -4.69
N PHE A 107 -8.53 17.02 -4.32
CA PHE A 107 -8.20 17.92 -3.21
C PHE A 107 -7.23 19.03 -3.65
N PRO A 108 -7.75 20.17 -4.17
CA PRO A 108 -6.90 21.28 -4.63
C PRO A 108 -6.02 21.93 -3.55
N PHE A 109 -6.31 21.66 -2.28
CA PHE A 109 -5.57 22.18 -1.12
C PHE A 109 -4.44 21.27 -0.64
N VAL A 110 -4.30 20.08 -1.23
CA VAL A 110 -3.26 19.10 -0.91
C VAL A 110 -2.19 19.15 -2.01
N ASP A 111 -0.95 19.45 -1.62
CA ASP A 111 0.18 19.25 -2.51
C ASP A 111 0.70 17.82 -2.30
N CYS A 112 0.88 17.08 -3.39
CA CYS A 112 1.45 15.72 -3.33
C CYS A 112 2.91 15.73 -3.79
N GLU A 113 3.78 15.13 -2.97
CA GLU A 113 5.18 14.81 -3.27
C GLU A 113 5.29 13.30 -3.57
N THR A 114 6.07 12.93 -4.58
CA THR A 114 6.40 11.55 -4.93
C THR A 114 7.91 11.33 -4.92
N GLY A 115 8.35 10.08 -5.10
CA GLY A 115 9.78 9.77 -5.18
C GLY A 115 10.52 10.52 -6.30
N ASP A 116 9.85 10.79 -7.43
CA ASP A 116 10.43 11.59 -8.52
C ASP A 116 10.70 13.05 -8.12
N THR A 117 9.94 13.56 -7.15
CA THR A 117 10.07 14.96 -6.68
C THR A 117 10.92 15.08 -5.42
N SER A 118 11.04 14.02 -4.63
CA SER A 118 11.67 14.03 -3.32
C SER A 118 12.17 12.64 -2.96
N ASP A 119 13.48 12.42 -3.08
CA ASP A 119 14.17 11.20 -2.65
C ASP A 119 13.84 10.85 -1.19
N VAL A 120 13.64 11.87 -0.35
CA VAL A 120 13.31 11.70 1.09
C VAL A 120 11.94 11.07 1.28
N VAL A 121 10.94 11.47 0.49
CA VAL A 121 9.60 10.87 0.57
C VAL A 121 9.65 9.41 0.14
N GLN A 122 10.41 9.09 -0.90
CA GLN A 122 10.60 7.70 -1.34
C GLN A 122 11.24 6.84 -0.25
N ASP A 123 12.27 7.35 0.42
CA ASP A 123 12.95 6.63 1.51
C ASP A 123 12.06 6.44 2.73
N MET A 124 11.24 7.43 3.07
CA MET A 124 10.27 7.32 4.15
C MET A 124 9.17 6.29 3.84
N LEU A 125 8.63 6.30 2.62
CA LEU A 125 7.67 5.28 2.16
C LEU A 125 8.29 3.88 2.15
N ARG A 126 9.57 3.77 1.78
CA ARG A 126 10.32 2.50 1.84
C ARG A 126 10.49 2.03 3.28
N GLY A 127 10.81 2.92 4.21
CA GLY A 127 10.89 2.63 5.65
C GLY A 127 9.55 2.14 6.20
N ILE A 128 8.44 2.78 5.83
CA ILE A 128 7.09 2.33 6.20
C ILE A 128 6.86 0.91 5.68
N ARG A 129 7.18 0.63 4.41
CA ARG A 129 6.99 -0.70 3.82
C ARG A 129 7.82 -1.78 4.53
N LEU A 130 9.08 -1.49 4.87
CA LEU A 130 9.96 -2.41 5.59
C LEU A 130 9.38 -2.77 6.98
N HIS A 131 8.83 -1.77 7.67
CA HIS A 131 8.35 -1.90 9.04
C HIS A 131 6.83 -2.07 9.16
N ALA A 132 6.11 -2.20 8.04
CA ALA A 132 4.63 -2.15 8.00
C ALA A 132 3.98 -3.15 8.95
N GLY A 133 4.50 -4.39 9.00
CA GLY A 133 3.99 -5.44 9.89
C GLY A 133 4.12 -5.12 11.38
N LYS A 134 5.04 -4.23 11.77
CA LYS A 134 5.25 -3.81 13.17
C LYS A 134 4.64 -2.44 13.47
N LEU A 135 4.56 -1.56 12.47
CA LEU A 135 3.93 -0.23 12.61
C LEU A 135 2.41 -0.33 12.71
N LEU A 136 1.81 -1.29 12.00
CA LEU A 136 0.37 -1.55 12.06
C LEU A 136 0.04 -2.53 13.19
N LYS A 137 0.07 -2.05 14.44
CA LYS A 137 -0.12 -2.86 15.66
C LYS A 137 -1.44 -3.64 15.74
N GLN A 138 -2.42 -3.29 14.92
CA GLN A 138 -3.73 -3.95 14.86
C GLN A 138 -3.70 -5.26 14.06
N LEU A 139 -2.63 -5.51 13.29
CA LEU A 139 -2.46 -6.73 12.51
C LEU A 139 -1.65 -7.78 13.26
N ARG A 140 -1.99 -9.06 13.04
CA ARG A 140 -1.18 -10.17 13.53
C ARG A 140 0.00 -10.41 12.59
N GLU A 141 1.07 -10.98 13.14
CA GLU A 141 2.19 -11.43 12.31
C GLU A 141 1.70 -12.46 11.28
N GLY A 142 2.05 -12.23 10.01
CA GLY A 142 1.66 -13.11 8.90
C GLY A 142 0.36 -12.74 8.18
N ASP A 143 -0.51 -11.90 8.77
CA ASP A 143 -1.74 -11.45 8.12
C ASP A 143 -1.43 -10.71 6.81
N LEU A 144 -0.42 -9.83 6.85
CA LEU A 144 0.03 -9.03 5.71
C LEU A 144 0.49 -9.92 4.53
N ASN A 145 1.25 -10.97 4.81
CA ASN A 145 1.74 -11.91 3.79
C ASN A 145 0.59 -12.74 3.20
N THR A 146 -0.34 -13.19 4.04
CA THR A 146 -1.49 -14.00 3.62
C THR A 146 -2.43 -13.18 2.75
N ALA A 147 -2.72 -11.94 3.14
CA ALA A 147 -3.51 -11.01 2.35
C ALA A 147 -2.83 -10.67 1.02
N GLN A 148 -1.51 -10.47 1.03
CA GLN A 148 -0.74 -10.22 -0.20
C GLN A 148 -0.81 -11.40 -1.17
N LEU A 149 -0.71 -12.64 -0.68
CA LEU A 149 -0.86 -13.84 -1.51
C LEU A 149 -2.26 -13.93 -2.13
N GLY A 150 -3.30 -13.74 -1.31
CA GLY A 150 -4.69 -13.78 -1.76
C GLY A 150 -5.00 -12.71 -2.81
N LEU A 151 -4.60 -11.47 -2.53
CA LEU A 151 -4.82 -10.32 -3.41
C LEU A 151 -4.02 -10.44 -4.70
N GLY A 152 -2.75 -10.86 -4.63
CA GLY A 152 -1.91 -11.08 -5.81
C GLY A 152 -2.51 -12.11 -6.76
N HIS A 153 -2.96 -13.26 -6.21
CA HIS A 153 -3.65 -14.27 -7.00
C HIS A 153 -4.96 -13.75 -7.60
N ALA A 154 -5.77 -13.03 -6.82
CA ALA A 154 -7.03 -12.47 -7.30
C ALA A 154 -6.81 -11.46 -8.43
N TYR A 155 -5.86 -10.54 -8.27
CA TYR A 155 -5.51 -9.55 -9.28
C TYR A 155 -5.00 -10.18 -10.56
N SER A 156 -4.05 -11.12 -10.47
CA SER A 156 -3.50 -11.82 -11.65
C SER A 156 -4.57 -12.61 -12.39
N ARG A 157 -5.44 -13.36 -11.67
CA ARG A 157 -6.55 -14.10 -12.28
C ARG A 157 -7.54 -13.18 -12.98
N ALA A 158 -7.89 -12.05 -12.37
CA ALA A 158 -8.79 -11.07 -12.97
C ALA A 158 -8.18 -10.48 -14.26
N LYS A 159 -6.89 -10.12 -14.21
CA LYS A 159 -6.17 -9.50 -15.33
C LYS A 159 -6.02 -10.43 -16.53
N VAL A 160 -5.70 -11.71 -16.30
CA VAL A 160 -5.58 -12.71 -17.38
C VAL A 160 -6.92 -13.35 -17.78
N LYS A 161 -8.03 -12.92 -17.16
CA LYS A 161 -9.37 -13.53 -17.34
C LYS A 161 -9.33 -15.04 -17.15
N PHE A 162 -8.68 -15.49 -16.08
CA PHE A 162 -8.58 -16.91 -15.73
C PHE A 162 -9.98 -17.50 -15.59
N SER A 163 -10.24 -18.61 -16.27
CA SER A 163 -11.53 -19.27 -16.34
C SER A 163 -11.37 -20.71 -15.86
N VAL A 164 -12.11 -21.08 -14.81
CA VAL A 164 -12.14 -22.46 -14.29
C VAL A 164 -12.68 -23.43 -15.34
N GLN A 165 -13.49 -22.97 -16.29
CA GLN A 165 -13.96 -23.77 -17.41
C GLN A 165 -12.84 -24.15 -18.41
N ARG A 166 -11.70 -23.45 -18.36
CA ARG A 166 -10.51 -23.76 -19.16
C ARG A 166 -9.42 -24.44 -18.33
N ASP A 167 -9.74 -24.87 -17.12
CA ASP A 167 -8.83 -25.59 -16.21
C ASP A 167 -8.97 -27.09 -16.45
N ASP A 168 -7.91 -27.72 -16.96
CA ASP A 168 -7.83 -29.15 -17.26
C ASP A 168 -7.46 -30.00 -16.03
N ASN A 169 -7.10 -29.37 -14.91
CA ASN A 169 -6.71 -30.06 -13.68
C ASN A 169 -7.81 -30.99 -13.17
N HIS A 170 -9.09 -30.61 -13.28
CA HIS A 170 -10.21 -31.48 -12.89
C HIS A 170 -10.29 -32.76 -13.74
N ILE A 171 -9.98 -32.68 -15.03
CA ILE A 171 -10.00 -33.84 -15.93
C ILE A 171 -8.84 -34.77 -15.61
N ILE A 172 -7.63 -34.21 -15.43
CA ILE A 172 -6.42 -34.98 -15.07
C ILE A 172 -6.63 -35.70 -13.74
N GLN A 173 -7.17 -35.01 -12.72
CA GLN A 173 -7.47 -35.61 -11.42
C GLN A 173 -8.55 -36.69 -11.51
N ALA A 174 -9.61 -36.47 -12.29
CA ALA A 174 -10.66 -37.47 -12.47
C ALA A 174 -10.12 -38.76 -13.10
N ILE A 175 -9.27 -38.66 -14.13
CA ILE A 175 -8.62 -39.83 -14.75
C ILE A 175 -7.72 -40.54 -13.74
N ALA A 176 -6.89 -39.79 -13.00
CA ALA A 176 -6.00 -40.39 -12.00
C ALA A 176 -6.77 -41.11 -10.89
N ILE A 177 -7.91 -40.58 -10.46
CA ILE A 177 -8.78 -41.20 -9.45
C ILE A 177 -9.43 -42.47 -10.02
N LEU A 178 -9.92 -42.44 -11.26
CA LEU A 178 -10.47 -43.62 -11.93
C LEU A 178 -9.43 -44.73 -12.04
N ASP A 179 -8.22 -44.42 -12.49
CA ASP A 179 -7.11 -45.37 -12.59
C ASP A 179 -6.72 -45.99 -11.24
N GLN A 180 -6.82 -45.21 -10.15
CA GLN A 180 -6.54 -45.72 -8.80
C GLN A 180 -7.64 -46.66 -8.30
N LEU A 181 -8.90 -46.35 -8.59
CA LEU A 181 -10.05 -47.19 -8.21
C LEU A 181 -10.04 -48.51 -8.98
N ASP A 182 -9.78 -48.49 -10.29
CA ASP A 182 -9.73 -49.70 -11.12
C ASP A 182 -8.60 -50.66 -10.71
N LYS A 183 -7.50 -50.16 -10.15
CA LYS A 183 -6.42 -51.00 -9.61
C LYS A 183 -6.70 -51.58 -8.22
N ALA A 184 -7.68 -51.02 -7.49
CA ALA A 184 -8.00 -51.40 -6.12
C ALA A 184 -9.20 -52.38 -6.03
N ILE A 185 -9.89 -52.60 -7.15
CA ILE A 185 -10.94 -53.63 -7.34
C ILE A 185 -10.29 -54.91 -7.85
#